data_AF-A0A401MVY9-F1
#
_entry.id   AF-A0A401MVY9-F1
#
_cell.length_a   1.000
_cell.length_b   1.000
_cell.length_c   1.000
_cell.angle_alpha   90.00
_cell.angle_beta   90.00
_cell.angle_gamma   90.00
#
_symmetry.space_group_name_H-M   'P 1'
#
loop_
_entity.id
_entity.type
_entity.pdbx_description
1 polymer ?
#
loop_
_entity_poly.entity_id
_entity_poly.type
_entity_poly.pdbx_seq_one_letter_code
_entity_poly.pdbx_strand_id
1 'polypeptide(L)'
;MLAMAALALLAVIASLDRRTHPDPVLPVDGNAAPPEHFGQIALTVTEARRLFQLFTALLRDLPTAVATRRMAFHLQWSSWRHRHQARSRWHHYKRRLAALA
;
A
#
# COMPACT_ATOMS: atom_id res chain seq x y z
N MET A 1 23.07 7.99 -13.89
CA MET A 1 21.91 8.86 -14.15
C MET A 1 20.58 8.08 -14.21
N LEU A 2 20.49 6.96 -14.94
CA LEU A 2 19.27 6.14 -15.07
C LEU A 2 18.64 5.70 -13.73
N ALA A 3 19.44 5.28 -12.75
CA ALA A 3 18.91 4.85 -11.44
C ALA A 3 18.21 5.99 -10.66
N MET A 4 18.74 7.22 -10.74
CA MET A 4 18.14 8.39 -10.10
C MET A 4 16.82 8.77 -10.78
N ALA A 5 16.79 8.71 -12.12
CA ALA A 5 15.55 8.94 -12.88
C ALA A 5 14.47 7.90 -12.54
N ALA A 6 14.84 6.63 -12.42
CA ALA A 6 13.91 5.57 -12.02
C ALA A 6 13.36 5.79 -10.60
N LEU A 7 14.20 6.17 -9.63
CA LEU A 7 13.76 6.50 -8.28
C LEU A 7 12.83 7.73 -8.26
N ALA A 8 13.14 8.77 -9.03
CA ALA A 8 12.29 9.95 -9.14
C ALA A 8 10.91 9.59 -9.71
N LEU A 9 10.85 8.77 -10.75
CA LEU A 9 9.58 8.28 -11.29
C LEU A 9 8.78 7.48 -10.25
N LEU A 10 9.43 6.56 -9.53
CA LEU A 10 8.77 5.77 -8.47
C LEU A 10 8.28 6.66 -7.32
N ALA A 11 9.01 7.73 -6.99
CA ALA A 11 8.57 8.73 -6.02
C ALA A 11 7.35 9.51 -6.49
N VAL A 12 7.30 9.89 -7.77
CA VAL A 12 6.12 10.53 -8.38
C VAL A 12 4.91 9.59 -8.33
N ILE A 13 5.08 8.32 -8.71
CA ILE A 13 4.00 7.32 -8.64
C ILE A 13 3.47 7.17 -7.22
N ALA A 14 4.35 7.02 -6.22
CA ALA A 14 3.95 6.94 -4.82
C ALA A 14 3.27 8.22 -4.32
N SER A 15 3.70 9.39 -4.80
CA SER A 15 3.06 10.67 -4.47
C SER A 15 1.66 10.79 -5.08
N LEU A 16 1.48 10.36 -6.33
CA LEU A 16 0.16 10.36 -7.00
C LEU A 16 -0.80 9.39 -6.30
N ASP A 17 -0.34 8.19 -5.96
CA ASP A 17 -1.13 7.19 -5.22
C ASP A 17 -1.61 7.73 -3.86
N ARG A 18 -0.73 8.43 -3.13
CA ARG A 18 -1.10 9.10 -1.87
C ARG A 18 -2.16 10.18 -2.05
N ARG A 19 -2.21 10.87 -3.19
CA ARG A 19 -3.26 11.88 -3.44
C ARG A 19 -4.62 11.24 -3.68
N THR A 20 -4.66 10.04 -4.22
CA THR A 20 -5.91 9.30 -4.50
C THR A 20 -6.36 8.42 -3.33
N HIS A 21 -5.47 8.14 -2.38
CA HIS A 21 -5.76 7.35 -1.19
C HIS A 21 -5.61 8.22 0.06
N PRO A 22 -6.73 8.71 0.65
CA PRO A 22 -6.66 9.48 1.89
C PRO A 22 -6.01 8.66 3.00
N ASP A 23 -5.36 9.35 3.93
CA ASP A 23 -4.69 8.70 5.05
C ASP A 23 -5.66 7.80 5.83
N PRO A 24 -5.20 6.64 6.34
CA PRO A 24 -6.03 5.77 7.15
C PRO A 24 -6.65 6.49 8.33
N VAL A 25 -7.91 6.19 8.61
CA VAL A 25 -8.61 6.72 9.78
C VAL A 25 -7.94 6.19 11.04
N LEU A 26 -7.72 7.06 12.02
CA LEU A 26 -7.23 6.70 13.35
C LEU A 26 -8.36 6.81 14.38
N PRO A 27 -8.36 5.99 15.44
CA PRO A 27 -9.34 6.11 16.52
C PRO A 27 -9.10 7.40 17.31
N VAL A 28 -10.19 8.07 17.67
CA VAL A 28 -10.15 9.30 18.49
C VAL A 28 -9.89 9.01 19.97
N ASP A 29 -10.33 7.84 20.47
CA ASP A 29 -10.16 7.40 21.85
C ASP A 29 -10.15 5.86 21.95
N GLY A 30 -10.01 5.35 23.18
CA GLY A 30 -9.95 3.92 23.49
C GLY A 30 -11.27 3.15 23.33
N ASN A 31 -12.40 3.84 23.26
CA ASN A 31 -13.75 3.28 23.15
C ASN A 31 -14.36 3.47 21.77
N ALA A 32 -13.70 4.21 20.88
CA ALA A 32 -14.13 4.50 19.52
C ALA A 32 -14.69 3.27 18.79
N ALA A 33 -15.84 3.43 18.15
CA ALA A 33 -16.43 2.41 17.30
C ALA A 33 -15.60 2.26 16.00
N PRO A 34 -15.50 1.04 15.43
CA PRO A 34 -14.80 0.85 14.17
C PRO A 34 -15.49 1.63 13.04
N PRO A 35 -14.73 2.35 12.18
CA PRO A 35 -15.30 3.03 11.03
C PRO A 35 -15.79 2.01 9.99
N GLU A 36 -16.73 2.43 9.13
CA GLU A 36 -17.17 1.63 7.99
C GLU A 36 -16.00 1.30 7.05
N HIS A 37 -15.12 2.28 6.82
CA HIS A 37 -13.94 2.16 5.99
C HIS A 37 -12.69 2.64 6.77
N PHE A 38 -11.75 1.74 7.04
CA PHE A 38 -10.47 2.09 7.67
C PHE A 38 -9.53 2.89 6.75
N GLY A 39 -9.84 2.93 5.45
CA GLY A 39 -8.94 3.43 4.41
C GLY A 39 -7.89 2.40 4.00
N GLN A 40 -6.87 2.87 3.29
CA GLN A 40 -5.77 2.07 2.78
C GLN A 40 -4.45 2.82 2.99
N ILE A 41 -3.39 2.10 3.34
CA ILE A 41 -2.04 2.66 3.34
C ILE A 41 -1.62 2.99 1.90
N ALA A 42 -1.23 4.24 1.64
CA ALA A 42 -0.70 4.64 0.34
C ALA A 42 0.60 3.89 0.00
N LEU A 43 0.83 3.67 -1.30
CA LEU A 43 2.02 3.03 -1.83
C LEU A 43 3.28 3.78 -1.40
N THR A 44 4.28 3.03 -0.94
CA THR A 44 5.60 3.58 -0.61
C THR A 44 6.53 3.49 -1.81
N VAL A 45 7.57 4.34 -1.87
CA VAL A 45 8.60 4.27 -2.92
C VAL A 45 9.27 2.89 -2.94
N THR A 46 9.56 2.32 -1.78
CA THR A 46 10.16 0.98 -1.66
C THR A 46 9.26 -0.12 -2.23
N GLU A 47 7.96 -0.02 -2.01
CA GLU A 47 7.01 -0.98 -2.56
C GLU A 47 6.77 -0.78 -4.05
N ALA A 48 6.66 0.46 -4.52
CA ALA A 48 6.62 0.76 -5.95
C ALA A 48 7.85 0.18 -6.67
N ARG A 49 9.04 0.32 -6.07
CA ARG A 49 10.28 -0.29 -6.58
C ARG A 49 10.20 -1.81 -6.62
N ARG A 50 9.71 -2.44 -5.54
CA ARG A 50 9.55 -3.90 -5.47
C ARG A 50 8.60 -4.41 -6.56
N LEU A 51 7.45 -3.77 -6.74
CA LEU A 51 6.47 -4.11 -7.77
C LEU A 51 7.05 -3.91 -9.17
N PHE A 52 7.77 -2.82 -9.41
CA PHE A 52 8.45 -2.58 -10.69
C PHE A 52 9.46 -3.68 -11.03
N GLN A 53 10.31 -4.08 -10.08
CA GLN A 53 11.29 -5.15 -10.26
C GLN A 53 10.60 -6.50 -10.53
N LEU A 54 9.54 -6.79 -9.76
CA LEU A 54 8.73 -7.99 -9.94
C LEU A 54 8.10 -8.04 -11.34
N PHE A 55 7.50 -6.94 -11.80
CA PHE A 55 6.84 -6.89 -13.10
C PHE A 55 7.83 -7.00 -14.24
N THR A 56 9.01 -6.37 -14.10
CA THR A 56 10.10 -6.51 -15.06
C THR A 56 10.58 -7.96 -15.17
N ALA A 57 10.70 -8.67 -14.04
CA ALA A 57 11.05 -10.09 -14.05
C ALA A 57 9.95 -10.95 -14.69
N LEU A 58 8.68 -10.71 -14.35
CA LEU A 58 7.55 -11.45 -14.92
C LEU A 58 7.46 -11.28 -16.45
N LEU A 59 7.66 -10.07 -16.95
CA LEU A 59 7.63 -9.78 -18.39
C LEU A 59 8.82 -10.37 -19.15
N ARG A 60 9.97 -10.53 -18.49
CA ARG A 60 11.16 -11.17 -19.06
C ARG A 60 11.02 -12.69 -19.12
N ASP A 61 10.47 -13.28 -18.06
CA ASP A 61 10.57 -14.73 -17.82
C ASP A 61 9.31 -15.50 -18.21
N LEU A 62 8.17 -14.83 -18.48
CA LEU A 62 6.90 -15.47 -18.84
C LEU A 62 6.28 -14.90 -20.12
N PRO A 63 5.43 -15.70 -20.81
CA PRO A 63 4.59 -15.17 -21.88
C PRO A 63 3.70 -14.03 -21.36
N THR A 64 3.51 -12.99 -22.18
CA THR A 64 2.80 -11.75 -21.81
C THR A 64 1.43 -12.01 -21.17
N ALA A 65 0.64 -12.94 -21.71
CA ALA A 65 -0.67 -13.26 -21.16
C ALA A 65 -0.61 -13.81 -19.72
N VAL A 66 0.42 -14.60 -19.40
CA VAL A 66 0.64 -15.15 -18.07
C VAL A 66 1.22 -14.07 -17.13
N ALA A 67 2.17 -13.28 -17.62
CA ALA A 67 2.76 -12.16 -16.88
C ALA A 67 1.67 -11.17 -16.41
N THR A 68 0.77 -10.75 -17.30
CA THR A 68 -0.32 -9.81 -16.97
C THR A 68 -1.22 -10.34 -15.86
N ARG A 69 -1.59 -11.64 -15.89
CA ARG A 69 -2.41 -12.26 -14.83
C ARG A 69 -1.68 -12.26 -13.49
N ARG A 70 -0.39 -12.58 -13.48
CA ARG A 70 0.43 -12.54 -12.25
C ARG A 70 0.61 -11.13 -11.72
N MET A 71 0.81 -10.14 -12.60
CA MET A 71 0.88 -8.73 -12.22
C MET A 71 -0.43 -8.29 -11.54
N ALA A 72 -1.58 -8.62 -12.12
CA ALA A 72 -2.89 -8.32 -11.54
C ALA A 72 -3.06 -8.95 -10.15
N PHE A 73 -2.68 -10.21 -9.98
CA PHE A 73 -2.67 -10.87 -8.67
C PHE A 73 -1.82 -10.11 -7.64
N HIS A 74 -0.60 -9.71 -8.00
CA HIS A 74 0.28 -8.99 -7.09
C HIS A 74 -0.23 -7.59 -6.72
N LEU A 75 -0.89 -6.90 -7.66
CA LEU A 75 -1.57 -5.63 -7.37
C LEU A 75 -2.72 -5.83 -6.38
N GLN A 76 -3.60 -6.81 -6.62
CA GLN A 76 -4.70 -7.13 -5.72
C GLN A 76 -4.20 -7.51 -4.33
N TRP A 77 -3.12 -8.28 -4.25
CA TRP A 77 -2.48 -8.66 -3.00
C TRP A 77 -1.87 -7.45 -2.26
N SER A 78 -1.22 -6.53 -2.96
CA SER A 78 -0.70 -5.28 -2.36
C SER A 78 -1.83 -4.44 -1.79
N SER A 79 -2.90 -4.20 -2.55
CA SER A 79 -4.07 -3.45 -2.09
C SER A 79 -4.74 -4.10 -0.88
N TRP A 80 -4.90 -5.43 -0.89
CA TRP A 80 -5.44 -6.16 0.26
C TRP A 80 -4.57 -5.96 1.51
N ARG A 81 -3.23 -6.11 1.39
CA ARG A 81 -2.31 -5.89 2.51
C ARG A 81 -2.41 -4.48 3.07
N HIS A 82 -2.56 -3.47 2.23
CA HIS A 82 -2.61 -2.09 2.69
C HIS A 82 -3.90 -1.77 3.45
N ARG A 83 -5.04 -2.32 3.00
CA ARG A 83 -6.30 -2.24 3.75
C ARG A 83 -6.19 -2.98 5.08
N HIS A 84 -5.58 -4.16 5.07
CA HIS A 84 -5.36 -4.92 6.29
C HIS A 84 -4.45 -4.16 7.27
N GLN A 85 -3.36 -3.55 6.79
CA GLN A 85 -2.48 -2.74 7.63
C GLN A 85 -3.20 -1.52 8.22
N ALA A 86 -4.03 -0.82 7.44
CA ALA A 86 -4.84 0.29 7.94
C ALA A 86 -5.75 -0.16 9.10
N ARG A 87 -6.46 -1.28 8.92
CA ARG A 87 -7.30 -1.89 9.96
C ARG A 87 -6.51 -2.28 11.20
N SER A 88 -5.37 -2.95 11.02
CA SER A 88 -4.52 -3.37 12.14
C SER A 88 -3.95 -2.18 12.90
N ARG A 89 -3.56 -1.10 12.20
CA ARG A 89 -3.12 0.16 12.83
C ARG A 89 -4.23 0.77 13.69
N TRP A 90 -5.45 0.82 13.17
CA TRP A 90 -6.58 1.36 13.93
C TRP A 90 -6.80 0.62 15.25
N HIS A 91 -6.87 -0.72 15.22
CA HIS A 91 -7.05 -1.50 16.45
C HIS A 91 -5.86 -1.39 17.41
N HIS A 92 -4.64 -1.32 16.87
CA HIS A 92 -3.44 -1.09 17.68
C HIS A 92 -3.52 0.26 18.43
N TYR A 93 -3.85 1.35 17.73
CA TYR A 93 -3.98 2.68 18.36
C TYR A 93 -5.15 2.76 19.33
N LYS A 94 -6.31 2.15 19.01
CA LYS A 94 -7.46 2.10 19.93
C LYS A 94 -7.05 1.47 21.26
N ARG A 95 -6.40 0.31 21.20
CA ARG A 95 -5.91 -0.38 22.42
C ARG A 95 -4.89 0.46 23.18
N ARG A 96 -4.01 1.19 22.49
CA ARG A 96 -3.07 2.10 23.15
C ARG A 96 -3.78 3.27 23.85
N LEU A 97 -4.78 3.87 23.22
CA LEU A 97 -5.56 4.95 23.81
C LEU A 97 -6.38 4.45 25.01
N ALA A 98 -6.96 3.25 24.93
CA ALA A 98 -7.67 2.63 26.05
C ALA A 98 -6.78 2.35 27.26
N ALA A 99 -5.47 2.16 27.05
CA ALA A 99 -4.50 1.97 28.13
C ALA A 99 -4.00 3.28 28.76
N LEU A 100 -4.32 4.43 28.16
CA LEU A 100 -3.95 5.76 28.66
C LEU A 100 -5.12 6.49 29.36
N ALA A 101 -6.34 5.94 29.25
CA ALA A 101 -7.54 6.39 29.93
C ALA A 101 -7.68 5.68 31.29
#